data_AF-A0A7V6P2I5-F1
#
_entry.id   AF-A0A7V6P2I5-F1
#
_cell.length_a   1.000
_cell.length_b   1.000
_cell.length_c   1.000
_cell.angle_alpha   90.00
_cell.angle_beta   90.00
_cell.angle_gamma   90.00
#
_symmetry.space_group_name_H-M   'P 1'
#
loop_
_entity.id
_entity.type
_entity.pdbx_description
1 polymer ?
#
loop_
_entity_poly.entity_id
_entity_poly.type
_entity_poly.pdbx_seq_one_letter_code
_entity_poly.pdbx_strand_id
1 'polypeptide(L)' 'MSGEVCSEYSLYARKAFAGDFLVVAAYANGTEGYIPTEKMFKEGGYEPEDSYVYFSFPSKYDSSIEKILTKEIENILALE' A
#
# COMPACT_ATOMS: atom_id res chain seq x y z
N MET A 1 5.58 -0.11 -5.91
CA MET A 1 5.41 -0.19 -4.44
C MET A 1 6.09 -1.47 -3.95
N SER A 2 6.71 -1.44 -2.77
CA SER A 2 7.51 -2.54 -2.23
C SER A 2 6.63 -3.51 -1.43
N GLY A 3 6.40 -4.74 -1.89
CA GLY A 3 5.59 -5.75 -1.18
C GLY A 3 4.25 -6.12 -1.82
N GLU A 4 3.43 -6.88 -1.09
CA GLU A 4 2.09 -7.30 -1.50
C GLU A 4 1.06 -6.22 -1.15
N VAL A 5 0.77 -5.34 -2.10
CA VAL A 5 -0.14 -4.20 -1.90
C VAL A 5 -1.58 -4.52 -2.29
N CYS A 6 -2.53 -3.99 -1.53
CA CYS A 6 -3.95 -4.03 -1.91
C CYS A 6 -4.22 -3.29 -3.23
N SER A 7 -5.23 -3.75 -3.98
CA SER A 7 -5.57 -3.18 -5.30
C SER A 7 -6.07 -1.73 -5.21
N GLU A 8 -6.58 -1.33 -4.06
CA GLU A 8 -7.07 0.01 -3.73
C GLU A 8 -6.00 1.09 -3.97
N TYR A 9 -4.73 0.82 -3.67
CA TYR A 9 -3.64 1.76 -3.96
C TYR A 9 -3.49 2.02 -5.46
N SER A 10 -3.69 0.98 -6.28
CA SER A 10 -3.63 1.13 -7.74
C SER A 10 -4.82 1.93 -8.28
N LEU A 11 -6.01 1.76 -7.68
CA LEU A 11 -7.20 2.52 -8.03
C LEU A 11 -7.05 3.98 -7.59
N TYR A 12 -6.48 4.23 -6.41
CA TYR A 12 -6.17 5.56 -5.92
C TYR A 12 -5.22 6.29 -6.85
N ALA A 13 -4.07 5.68 -7.15
CA ALA A 13 -3.05 6.29 -8.00
C ALA A 13 -3.60 6.63 -9.39
N ARG A 14 -4.36 5.71 -10.01
CA ARG A 14 -5.00 5.98 -11.32
C ARG A 14 -6.04 7.09 -11.28
N LYS A 15 -6.74 7.29 -10.16
CA LYS A 15 -7.68 8.41 -10.00
C LYS A 15 -6.97 9.74 -9.77
N ALA A 16 -5.81 9.72 -9.09
CA ALA A 16 -5.02 10.90 -8.79
C ALA A 16 -4.13 11.34 -9.98
N PHE A 17 -3.79 10.43 -10.88
CA PHE A 17 -2.94 10.72 -12.03
C PHE A 17 -3.68 11.50 -13.12
N ALA A 18 -3.12 12.64 -13.54
CA ALA A 18 -3.70 13.50 -14.56
C ALA A 18 -3.34 13.09 -16.01
N GLY A 19 -2.39 12.16 -16.18
CA GLY A 19 -1.94 11.69 -17.50
C GLY A 19 -2.79 10.56 -18.07
N ASP A 20 -2.44 10.14 -19.29
CA ASP A 20 -3.25 9.20 -20.07
C ASP A 20 -3.14 7.74 -19.59
N PHE A 21 -1.97 7.33 -19.08
CA PHE A 21 -1.71 5.94 -18.72
C PHE A 21 -0.75 5.79 -17.55
N LEU A 22 -1.18 5.02 -16.54
CA LEU A 22 -0.37 4.69 -15.37
C LEU A 22 -0.36 3.17 -15.13
N VAL A 23 0.85 2.60 -15.07
CA VAL A 23 1.07 1.23 -14.59
C VAL A 23 1.48 1.29 -13.12
N VAL A 24 0.76 0.55 -12.28
CA VAL A 24 1.11 0.39 -10.86
C VAL A 24 1.62 -1.03 -10.66
N ALA A 25 2.89 -1.15 -10.26
CA ALA A 25 3.54 -2.43 -9.99
C ALA A 25 3.81 -2.61 -8.49
N ALA A 26 3.40 -3.77 -7.96
CA ALA A 26 3.76 -4.27 -6.64
C ALA A 26 5.16 -4.92 -6.68
N TYR A 27 5.71 -5.32 -5.51
CA TYR A 27 7.01 -5.98 -5.40
C TYR A 27 8.18 -5.30 -6.12
N ALA A 28 8.12 -3.97 -6.25
CA ALA A 28 9.19 -3.20 -6.85
C ALA A 28 10.11 -2.67 -5.74
N ASN A 29 11.41 -2.91 -5.86
CA ASN A 29 12.46 -2.38 -4.96
C ASN A 29 12.38 -2.86 -3.49
N GLY A 30 11.53 -3.84 -3.17
CA GLY A 30 11.44 -4.43 -1.83
C GLY A 30 10.30 -5.43 -1.66
N THR A 31 10.27 -6.08 -0.49
CA THR A 31 9.32 -7.15 -0.13
C THR A 31 8.74 -6.86 1.25
N GLU A 32 8.08 -5.71 1.41
CA GLU A 32 7.64 -5.19 2.71
C GLU A 32 6.32 -5.82 3.22
N GLY A 33 6.17 -7.12 3.04
CA GLY A 33 4.99 -7.87 3.46
C GLY A 33 3.70 -7.44 2.79
N TYR A 34 2.58 -7.78 3.43
CA TYR A 34 1.26 -7.28 3.04
C TYR A 34 1.10 -5.82 3.48
N ILE A 35 0.61 -4.99 2.58
CA ILE A 35 0.31 -3.59 2.82
C ILE A 35 -1.21 -3.41 2.76
N PRO A 36 -1.90 -3.49 3.92
CA PRO A 36 -3.36 -3.42 4.01
C PRO A 36 -3.90 -1.99 3.84
N THR A 37 -5.22 -1.87 3.68
CA THR A 37 -5.94 -0.59 3.80
C THR A 37 -6.35 -0.33 5.26
N GLU A 38 -6.66 0.92 5.63
CA GLU A 38 -7.16 1.30 6.97
C GLU A 38 -8.44 0.51 7.30
N LYS A 39 -9.30 0.30 6.30
CA LYS A 39 -10.55 -0.46 6.45
C LYS A 39 -10.31 -1.90 6.90
N MET A 40 -9.28 -2.56 6.36
CA MET A 40 -8.98 -3.96 6.69
C MET A 40 -8.62 -4.16 8.17
N PHE A 41 -7.98 -3.19 8.83
CA PHE A 41 -7.71 -3.29 10.27
C PHE A 41 -8.99 -3.33 11.12
N LYS A 42 -10.10 -2.75 10.64
CA LYS A 42 -11.41 -2.82 11.31
C LYS A 42 -12.12 -4.14 11.04
N GLU A 43 -11.86 -4.73 9.88
CA GLU A 43 -12.45 -5.99 9.43
C GLU A 43 -11.68 -7.22 9.96
N GLY A 44 -10.40 -7.04 10.28
CA GLY A 44 -9.47 -8.11 10.62
C GLY A 44 -9.11 -8.96 9.41
N GLY A 45 -8.40 -10.05 9.67
CA GLY A 45 -7.97 -11.00 8.63
C GLY A 45 -6.46 -11.16 8.58
N TYR A 46 -6.02 -12.04 7.68
CA TYR A 46 -4.63 -12.45 7.59
C TYR A 46 -3.71 -11.27 7.27
N GLU A 47 -4.04 -10.46 6.28
CA GLU A 47 -3.21 -9.36 5.79
C GLU A 47 -2.94 -8.28 6.85
N PRO A 48 -3.95 -7.69 7.53
CA PRO A 48 -3.73 -6.63 8.52
C PRO A 48 -3.25 -7.12 9.90
N GLU A 49 -3.58 -8.36 10.31
CA GLU A 49 -3.38 -8.81 11.69
C GLU A 49 -2.31 -9.89 11.85
N ASP A 50 -2.22 -10.86 10.93
CA ASP A 50 -1.44 -12.08 11.16
C ASP A 50 -0.19 -12.18 10.28
N SER A 51 -0.21 -11.55 9.10
CA SER A 51 0.80 -11.77 8.06
C SER A 51 2.21 -11.32 8.46
N TYR A 52 2.32 -10.30 9.31
CA TYR A 52 3.58 -9.65 9.67
C TYR A 52 4.64 -10.60 10.26
N VAL A 53 4.20 -11.67 10.94
CA VAL A 53 5.12 -12.68 11.53
C VAL A 53 5.86 -13.47 10.45
N TYR A 54 5.24 -13.68 9.28
CA TYR A 54 5.84 -14.40 8.17
C TYR A 54 6.86 -13.55 7.40
N PHE A 55 6.79 -12.23 7.53
CA PHE A 55 7.78 -11.28 7.03
C PHE A 55 8.84 -10.91 8.07
N SER A 56 8.86 -11.61 9.21
CA SER A 56 9.80 -11.35 10.32
C SER A 56 9.73 -9.91 10.85
N PHE A 57 8.57 -9.25 10.73
CA PHE A 57 8.36 -7.93 11.29
C PHE A 57 8.06 -8.02 12.78
N PRO A 58 8.51 -7.05 13.60
CA PRO A 58 8.28 -7.05 15.04
C PRO A 58 6.82 -6.77 15.42
N SER A 59 6.03 -6.20 14.50
CA SER A 59 4.61 -5.91 14.67
C SER A 59 3.92 -5.77 13.31
N LYS A 60 2.58 -5.82 13.30
CA LYS A 60 1.78 -5.33 12.19
C LYS A 60 1.99 -3.82 11.98
N TYR A 61 1.59 -3.34 10.80
CA TYR A 61 1.54 -1.90 10.53
C TYR A 61 0.49 -1.19 11.40
N ASP A 62 0.71 0.09 11.64
CA ASP A 62 -0.34 0.98 12.15
C ASP A 62 -1.38 1.23 11.05
N SER A 63 -2.65 1.41 11.42
CA SER A 63 -3.73 1.62 10.44
C SER A 63 -3.56 2.88 9.60
N SER A 64 -2.72 3.83 10.01
CA SER A 64 -2.37 5.02 9.23
C SER A 64 -1.51 4.76 7.99
N ILE A 65 -1.02 3.52 7.77
CA ILE A 65 -0.16 3.17 6.63
C ILE A 65 -0.78 3.57 5.28
N GLU A 66 -2.10 3.38 5.11
CA GLU A 66 -2.79 3.76 3.87
C GLU A 66 -2.71 5.25 3.60
N LYS A 67 -2.90 6.07 4.64
CA LYS A 67 -2.81 7.53 4.55
C LYS A 67 -1.39 7.99 4.23
N ILE A 68 -0.38 7.35 4.82
CA ILE A 68 1.03 7.67 4.57
C ILE A 68 1.37 7.37 3.10
N LEU A 69 1.01 6.18 2.61
CA LEU A 69 1.35 5.75 1.26
C LEU A 69 0.55 6.50 0.19
N THR A 70 -0.73 6.78 0.40
CA THR A 70 -1.52 7.59 -0.55
C THR A 70 -0.98 9.02 -0.65
N LYS A 71 -0.55 9.61 0.46
CA LYS A 71 0.13 10.92 0.44
C LYS A 71 1.43 10.89 -0.36
N GLU A 72 2.22 9.83 -0.21
CA GLU A 72 3.48 9.70 -0.96
C GLU A 72 3.24 9.42 -2.44
N ILE A 73 2.21 8.65 -2.78
CA ILE A 73 1.77 8.48 -4.17
C ILE A 73 1.44 9.85 -4.79
N GLU A 74 0.65 10.70 -4.12
CA GLU A 74 0.36 12.05 -4.61
C GLU A 74 1.64 12.88 -4.83
N ASN A 75 2.57 12.83 -3.88
CA ASN A 75 3.82 13.57 -3.98
C ASN A 75 4.60 13.14 -5.22
N ILE A 76 4.73 11.82 -5.44
CA ILE A 76 5.44 11.27 -6.60
C ILE A 76 4.75 11.65 -7.91
N LEU A 77 3.42 11.57 -7.98
CA LEU A 77 2.66 11.95 -9.18
C LEU A 77 2.73 13.46 -9.46
N ALA A 78 2.98 14.29 -8.44
CA ALA A 78 3.15 15.74 -8.57
C ALA A 78 4.59 16.17 -8.92
N LEU A 79 5.55 15.24 -8.95
CA LEU A 79 6.93 15.52 -9.41
C LEU A 79 7.05 15.60 -10.94
N GLU A 80 5.94 15.45 -11.67
CA GLU A 80 5.86 15.65 -13.13
C GLU A 80 5.73 17.12 -13.55
#